data_AF-A0A950LCR0-F1
#
_entry.id   AF-A0A950LCR0-F1
#
_cell.length_a   1.000
_cell.length_b   1.000
_cell.length_c   1.000
_cell.angle_alpha   90.00
_cell.angle_beta   90.00
_cell.angle_gamma   90.00
#
_symmetry.space_group_name_H-M   'P 1'
#
loop_
_entity.id
_entity.type
_entity.pdbx_description
1 polymer ?
#
loop_
_entity_poly.entity_id
_entity_poly.type
_entity_poly.pdbx_seq_one_letter_code
_entity_poly.pdbx_strand_id
1 'polypeptide(L)' 'MSTALHLPDGTLVRWRRTPIVLQTEAAECGMACLAMIAGHFGYRIDLPALRARYNVSMKGMTMHDMVRVASQLRLST' A
#
# COMPACT_ATOMS: atom_id res chain seq x y z
N MET A 1 19.05 10.71 1.95
CA MET A 1 18.84 9.24 1.89
C MET A 1 18.68 8.81 0.43
N SER A 2 19.79 8.42 -0.20
CA SER A 2 19.83 8.03 -1.61
C SER A 2 19.12 6.69 -1.80
N THR A 3 18.04 6.66 -2.58
CA THR A 3 17.30 5.42 -2.94
C THR A 3 17.89 4.74 -4.17
N ALA A 4 19.20 4.86 -4.37
CA ALA A 4 19.92 4.22 -5.46
C ALA A 4 21.01 3.30 -4.87
N LEU A 5 20.96 2.02 -5.26
CA LEU A 5 22.05 1.07 -5.01
C LEU A 5 22.97 1.10 -6.24
N HIS A 6 24.27 1.27 -6.01
CA HIS A 6 25.29 1.17 -7.05
C HIS A 6 25.76 -0.29 -7.12
N LEU A 7 25.57 -0.93 -8.28
CA LEU A 7 26.06 -2.27 -8.53
C LEU A 7 27.54 -2.24 -8.98
N PRO A 8 28.31 -3.34 -8.81
CA PRO A 8 29.75 -3.37 -9.13
C PRO A 8 30.09 -3.12 -10.61
N ASP A 9 29.12 -3.25 -11.50
CA ASP A 9 29.19 -2.99 -12.94
C ASP A 9 28.88 -1.52 -13.31
N GLY A 10 28.66 -0.65 -12.32
CA GLY A 10 28.31 0.76 -12.51
C GLY A 10 26.81 1.00 -12.74
N THR A 11 25.99 -0.06 -12.73
CA THR A 11 24.54 0.07 -12.89
C THR A 11 23.91 0.70 -11.66
N LEU A 12 23.05 1.71 -11.87
CA LEU A 12 22.26 2.36 -10.82
C LEU A 12 20.88 1.72 -10.71
N VAL A 13 20.62 1.00 -9.62
CA VAL A 13 19.28 0.50 -9.30
C VAL A 13 18.55 1.56 -8.48
N ARG A 14 17.55 2.21 -9.07
CA ARG A 14 16.70 3.17 -8.38
C ARG A 14 15.48 2.46 -7.78
N TRP A 15 15.46 2.33 -6.46
CA TRP A 15 14.29 1.85 -5.74
C TRP A 15 13.16 2.88 -5.86
N ARG A 16 11.96 2.44 -6.27
CA ARG A 16 10.77 3.28 -6.19
C ARG A 16 10.47 3.54 -4.72
N ARG A 17 10.25 4.80 -4.38
CA ARG A 17 9.82 5.16 -3.03
C ARG A 17 8.35 4.80 -2.87
N THR A 18 8.06 4.00 -1.86
CA THR A 18 6.70 3.79 -1.37
C THR A 18 6.20 5.09 -0.74
N PRO A 19 5.05 5.64 -1.16
CA PRO A 19 4.50 6.82 -0.54
C PRO A 19 4.06 6.50 0.90
N ILE A 20 4.10 7.51 1.78
CA ILE A 20 3.55 7.40 3.12
C ILE A 20 2.07 7.79 3.06
N VAL A 21 1.19 6.92 3.56
CA VAL A 21 -0.24 7.21 3.76
C VAL A 21 -0.52 7.13 5.25
N LEU A 22 -0.98 8.22 5.84
CA LEU A 22 -1.31 8.28 7.26
C LEU A 22 -2.76 7.82 7.46
N GLN A 23 -2.97 6.89 8.39
CA GLN A 23 -4.31 6.50 8.83
C GLN A 23 -4.99 7.67 9.56
N THR A 24 -6.28 7.84 9.31
CA THR A 24 -7.11 8.88 9.97
C THR A 24 -8.01 8.29 11.05
N GLU A 25 -8.37 7.00 10.92
CA GLU A 25 -9.12 6.25 11.92
C GLU A 25 -8.30 5.08 12.45
N ALA A 26 -8.55 4.65 13.70
CA ALA A 26 -7.75 3.63 14.38
C ALA A 26 -7.75 2.26 13.66
N ALA A 27 -8.82 1.95 12.94
CA ALA A 27 -9.03 0.68 12.24
C ALA A 27 -8.43 0.63 10.82
N GLU A 28 -7.74 1.68 10.35
CA GLU A 28 -7.32 1.79 8.93
C GLU A 28 -5.89 1.34 8.65
N CYS A 29 -5.12 0.88 9.63
CA CYS A 29 -3.70 0.56 9.45
C CYS A 29 -3.44 -0.37 8.25
N GLY A 30 -4.27 -1.41 8.07
CA GLY A 30 -4.18 -2.30 6.92
C GLY A 30 -4.60 -1.67 5.59
N MET A 31 -5.62 -0.78 5.57
CA MET A 31 -5.99 -0.02 4.37
C MET A 31 -4.87 0.95 3.97
N ALA A 32 -4.26 1.63 4.94
CA ALA A 32 -3.13 2.50 4.71
C ALA A 32 -1.95 1.73 4.10
N CYS A 33 -1.63 0.54 4.61
CA CYS A 33 -0.63 -0.34 4.01
C CYS A 33 -0.95 -0.70 2.56
N LEU A 34 -2.19 -1.09 2.26
CA LEU A 34 -2.62 -1.41 0.90
C LEU A 34 -2.55 -0.20 -0.03
N ALA A 35 -2.93 1.00 0.44
CA ALA A 35 -2.81 2.25 -0.31
C ALA A 35 -1.34 2.62 -0.57
N MET A 36 -0.44 2.41 0.40
CA MET A 36 1.00 2.60 0.24
C MET A 36 1.57 1.65 -0.82
N ILE A 37 1.21 0.36 -0.79
CA ILE A 37 1.65 -0.63 -1.78
C ILE A 37 1.09 -0.30 -3.17
N ALA A 38 -0.20 0.02 -3.28
CA ALA A 38 -0.81 0.47 -4.54
C ALA A 38 -0.06 1.70 -5.10
N GLY A 39 0.23 2.67 -4.23
CA GLY A 39 0.98 3.88 -4.57
C GLY A 39 2.43 3.60 -4.97
N HIS A 40 3.07 2.61 -4.34
CA HIS A 40 4.38 2.10 -4.76
C HIS A 40 4.32 1.60 -6.20
N PHE A 41 3.21 0.99 -6.65
CA PHE A 41 3.02 0.54 -8.02
C PHE A 41 2.50 1.62 -8.98
N GLY A 42 2.07 2.78 -8.48
CA GLY A 42 1.62 3.93 -9.28
C GLY A 42 0.12 4.18 -9.22
N TYR A 43 -0.61 3.36 -8.45
CA TYR A 43 -2.04 3.50 -8.22
C TYR A 43 -2.29 4.35 -6.97
N ARG A 44 -2.77 5.59 -7.18
CA ARG A 44 -3.11 6.48 -6.06
C ARG A 44 -4.55 6.21 -5.64
N ILE A 45 -4.72 5.78 -4.39
CA ILE A 45 -6.02 5.51 -3.78
C ILE A 45 -6.02 6.16 -2.41
N ASP A 46 -7.07 6.90 -2.09
CA ASP A 46 -7.25 7.51 -0.77
C ASP A 46 -8.04 6.58 0.17
N LEU A 47 -7.84 6.76 1.48
CA LEU A 47 -8.51 5.97 2.51
C LEU A 47 -10.04 6.14 2.51
N PRO A 48 -10.62 7.35 2.30
CA PRO A 48 -12.06 7.50 2.17
C PRO A 48 -12.69 6.64 1.06
N ALA A 49 -12.05 6.58 -0.12
CA ALA A 49 -12.51 5.74 -1.23
C ALA A 49 -12.39 4.25 -0.89
N LEU A 50 -11.34 3.84 -0.18
CA LEU A 50 -11.20 2.46 0.30
C LEU A 50 -12.30 2.11 1.31
N ARG A 51 -12.59 2.97 2.29
CA ARG A 51 -13.70 2.75 3.25
C ARG A 51 -15.05 2.64 2.58
N ALA A 52 -15.33 3.51 1.59
CA ALA A 52 -16.59 3.48 0.87
C ALA A 52 -16.79 2.17 0.09
N ARG A 53 -15.68 1.53 -0.30
CA ARG A 53 -15.68 0.29 -1.12
C ARG A 53 -15.51 -0.98 -0.29
N TYR A 54 -14.83 -0.88 0.85
CA TYR A 54 -14.46 -2.00 1.71
C TYR A 54 -14.90 -1.68 3.13
N ASN A 55 -15.92 -2.40 3.60
CA ASN A 55 -16.44 -2.20 4.93
C ASN A 55 -15.48 -2.81 5.96
N VAL A 56 -14.68 -1.98 6.62
CA VAL A 56 -13.72 -2.40 7.64
C VAL A 56 -14.40 -2.36 9.00
N SER A 57 -14.20 -3.40 9.80
CA SER A 57 -14.73 -3.47 11.17
C SER A 57 -14.06 -2.42 12.06
N MET A 58 -14.72 -2.01 13.14
CA MET A 58 -14.08 -1.24 14.21
C MET A 58 -12.85 -1.93 14.82
N LYS A 59 -12.71 -3.25 14.66
CA LYS A 59 -11.52 -4.02 15.05
C LYS A 59 -10.38 -3.95 14.03
N GLY A 60 -10.56 -3.22 12.92
CA GLY A 60 -9.65 -3.23 11.79
C GLY A 60 -9.93 -4.39 10.83
N MET A 61 -8.88 -4.81 10.12
CA MET A 61 -8.93 -5.88 9.13
C MET A 61 -8.03 -7.04 9.52
N THR A 62 -8.49 -8.25 9.24
CA THR A 62 -7.66 -9.46 9.37
C THR A 62 -6.71 -9.58 8.17
N MET A 63 -5.72 -10.47 8.26
CA MET A 63 -4.88 -10.79 7.11
C MET A 63 -5.70 -11.35 5.94
N HIS A 64 -6.74 -12.14 6.21
CA HIS A 64 -7.64 -12.65 5.18
C HIS A 64 -8.41 -11.51 4.47
N ASP A 65 -8.84 -10.48 5.21
CA ASP A 65 -9.41 -9.27 4.61
C ASP A 65 -8.39 -8.54 3.73
N MET A 66 -7.13 -8.41 4.18
CA MET A 66 -6.06 -7.76 3.42
C MET A 66 -5.82 -8.46 2.08
N VAL A 67 -5.73 -9.80 2.06
CA VAL A 67 -5.54 -10.56 0.82
C VAL A 67 -6.72 -10.34 -0.12
N ARG A 68 -7.96 -10.44 0.38
CA ARG A 68 -9.17 -10.22 -0.43
C ARG A 68 -9.17 -8.83 -1.07
N VAL A 69 -8.87 -7.78 -0.30
CA VAL A 69 -8.82 -6.40 -0.80
C VAL A 69 -7.66 -6.25 -1.79
N ALA A 70 -6.49 -6.82 -1.51
CA ALA A 70 -5.34 -6.80 -2.43
C ALA A 70 -5.69 -7.43 -3.79
N SER A 71 -6.41 -8.56 -3.82
CA SER A 71 -6.89 -9.17 -5.06
C SER A 71 -7.81 -8.26 -5.85
N GLN A 72 -8.73 -7.56 -5.16
CA GLN A 72 -9.64 -6.61 -5.79
C GLN A 72 -8.93 -5.35 -6.30
N LEU A 73 -7.83 -4.97 -5.67
CA LEU A 73 -6.91 -3.93 -6.13
C LEU A 73 -5.92 -4.40 -7.21
N ARG A 74 -6.01 -5.67 -7.64
CA ARG A 74 -5.09 -6.31 -8.60
C ARG A 74 -3.63 -6.28 -8.16
N LEU A 75 -3.41 -6.41 -6.86
CA LEU A 75 -2.08 -6.49 -6.22
C LEU A 75 -1.69 -7.93 -5.89
N SER A 76 -2.55 -8.92 -6.16
CA SER A 76 -2.24 -10.33 -6.04
C SER A 76 -2.54 -11.05 -7.35
N THR A 77 -1.73 -12.06 -7.66
CA THR A 77 -1.91 -13.02 -8.75
C THR A 77 -2.68 -14.24 -8.30
#